data_AF-A0A6C0D5V0-F1
#
_entry.id   AF-A0A6C0D5V0-F1
#
_cell.length_a   1.000
_cell.length_b   1.000
_cell.length_c   1.000
_cell.angle_alpha   90.00
_cell.angle_beta   90.00
_cell.angle_gamma   90.00
#
_symmetry.space_group_name_H-M   'P 1'
#
loop_
_entity.id
_entity.type
_entity.pdbx_description
1 polymer ?
#
loop_
_entity_poly.entity_id
_entity_poly.type
_entity_poly.pdbx_seq_one_letter_code
_entity_poly.pdbx_strand_id
1 'polypeptide(L)' 'MLKNFVRIHKVNIAILMFLIVFSCIHFLKPTLLYNDEGGFRPFGVGYRHKTVVPIWLVAIFIAIFCYLGVLYYLRNG' A
#
# COMPACT_ATOMS: atom_id res chain seq x y z
N MET A 1 -28.12 -4.94 0.86
CA MET A 1 -27.55 -5.24 -0.47
C MET A 1 -26.05 -4.97 -0.56
N LEU A 2 -25.57 -3.75 -0.27
CA LEU A 2 -24.15 -3.38 -0.46
C LEU A 2 -23.16 -4.28 0.29
N LYS A 3 -23.38 -4.58 1.58
CA LYS A 3 -22.51 -5.49 2.35
C LYS A 3 -22.40 -6.90 1.76
N ASN A 4 -23.48 -7.43 1.21
CA ASN A 4 -23.46 -8.76 0.63
C ASN A 4 -22.62 -8.79 -0.66
N PHE A 5 -22.67 -7.70 -1.44
CA PHE A 5 -21.80 -7.48 -2.58
C PHE A 5 -20.32 -7.38 -2.15
N VAL A 6 -20.02 -6.59 -1.10
CA VAL A 6 -18.66 -6.48 -0.55
C VAL A 6 -18.15 -7.81 -0.03
N ARG A 7 -19.02 -8.63 0.56
CA ARG A 7 -18.67 -9.96 1.07
C ARG A 7 -18.33 -10.96 -0.04
N ILE A 8 -19.06 -10.91 -1.16
CA ILE A 8 -18.82 -11.76 -2.33
C ILE A 8 -17.51 -11.35 -3.01
N HIS A 9 -17.29 -10.04 -3.21
CA HIS A 9 -16.13 -9.51 -3.94
C HIS A 9 -15.06 -8.89 -3.04
N LYS A 10 -14.89 -9.42 -1.82
CA LYS A 10 -13.97 -8.87 -0.80
C LYS A 10 -12.53 -8.72 -1.28
N VAL A 11 -12.03 -9.65 -2.08
CA VAL A 11 -10.66 -9.60 -2.64
C VAL A 11 -10.54 -8.48 -3.68
N ASN A 12 -11.49 -8.38 -4.62
CA ASN A 12 -11.47 -7.32 -5.64
C ASN A 12 -11.54 -5.93 -5.02
N ILE A 13 -12.36 -5.75 -3.97
CA ILE A 13 -12.47 -4.49 -3.24
C ILE A 13 -11.18 -4.17 -2.50
N ALA A 14 -10.55 -5.18 -1.86
CA ALA A 14 -9.25 -4.99 -1.22
C ALA A 14 -8.16 -4.59 -2.21
N ILE A 15 -8.12 -5.20 -3.41
CA ILE A 15 -7.18 -4.85 -4.48
C ILE A 15 -7.42 -3.42 -4.96
N LEU A 16 -8.68 -3.03 -5.19
CA LEU A 16 -9.02 -1.67 -5.64
C LEU A 16 -8.63 -0.62 -4.59
N MET A 17 -8.88 -0.90 -3.30
CA MET A 17 -8.46 -0.04 -2.20
C MET A 17 -6.93 0.05 -2.10
N PHE A 18 -6.22 -1.07 -2.27
CA PHE A 18 -4.76 -1.11 -2.35
C PHE A 18 -4.24 -0.23 -3.48
N LEU A 19 -4.80 -0.34 -4.69
CA LEU A 19 -4.37 0.46 -5.85
C LEU A 19 -4.55 1.96 -5.62
N ILE A 20 -5.65 2.39 -5.01
CA ILE A 20 -5.89 3.80 -4.68
C ILE A 20 -4.83 4.29 -3.68
N VAL A 21 -4.66 3.59 -2.55
CA VAL A 21 -3.71 3.98 -1.50
C VAL A 21 -2.27 3.97 -2.02
N PHE A 22 -1.89 2.92 -2.76
CA PHE A 22 -0.56 2.79 -3.34
C PHE A 22 -0.29 3.88 -4.39
N SER A 23 -1.27 4.22 -5.22
CA SER A 23 -1.16 5.33 -6.17
C SER A 23 -1.02 6.66 -5.45
N CYS A 24 -1.80 6.94 -4.41
CA CYS A 24 -1.66 8.15 -3.60
C CYS A 24 -0.25 8.28 -3.01
N ILE A 25 0.32 7.19 -2.49
CA ILE A 25 1.70 7.17 -1.98
C ILE A 25 2.71 7.47 -3.09
N HIS A 26 2.48 6.92 -4.30
CA HIS A 26 3.32 7.21 -5.46
C HIS A 26 3.24 8.69 -5.88
N PHE A 27 2.06 9.30 -5.81
CA PHE A 27 1.85 10.73 -6.12
C PHE A 27 2.49 11.64 -5.08
N LEU A 28 2.39 11.30 -3.79
CA LEU A 28 2.99 12.07 -2.69
C LEU A 28 4.52 12.03 -2.71
N LYS A 29 5.11 11.08 -3.45
CA LYS A 29 6.57 10.86 -3.56
C LYS A 29 7.28 11.12 -2.23
N PRO A 30 6.93 10.39 -1.14
CA PRO A 30 7.52 10.67 0.15
C PRO A 30 9.04 10.63 0.03
N THR A 31 9.72 11.64 0.57
CA THR A 31 11.19 11.78 0.62
C THR A 31 11.88 10.58 1.29
N LEU A 32 11.10 9.70 1.91
CA LEU A 32 11.50 8.42 2.50
C LEU A 32 11.61 7.26 1.49
N LEU A 33 11.01 7.36 0.30
CA LEU A 33 11.13 6.36 -0.78
C LEU A 33 11.65 6.94 -2.09
N TYR A 34 11.46 8.23 -2.31
CA TYR A 34 11.88 8.94 -3.51
C TYR A 34 13.06 9.85 -3.17
N ASN A 35 14.03 9.90 -4.09
CA ASN A 35 15.05 10.95 -4.06
C ASN A 35 14.42 12.29 -4.48
N ASP A 36 15.10 13.39 -4.15
CA ASP A 36 14.68 14.75 -4.53
C ASP A 36 14.53 14.91 -6.06
N GLU A 37 15.22 14.06 -6.82
CA GLU A 37 15.15 13.97 -8.29
C GLU A 37 13.96 13.13 -8.81
N GLY A 38 13.14 12.55 -7.92
CA GLY A 38 11.97 11.76 -8.27
C GLY A 38 12.25 10.31 -8.65
N GLY A 39 13.51 9.87 -8.63
CA GLY A 39 13.90 8.47 -8.78
C GLY A 39 13.65 7.64 -7.52
N PHE A 40 13.38 6.34 -7.68
CA PHE A 40 13.30 5.41 -6.55
C PHE A 40 14.67 5.31 -5.86
N ARG A 41 14.69 5.48 -4.53
CA ARG A 41 15.93 5.31 -3.77
C ARG A 41 16.34 3.82 -3.76
N PRO A 42 17.55 3.47 -4.21
CA PRO A 42 17.96 2.07 -4.31
C PRO A 42 18.10 1.44 -2.91
N PHE A 43 17.50 0.26 -2.76
CA PHE A 43 17.60 -0.55 -1.54
C PHE A 43 19.00 -1.17 -1.43
N GLY A 44 19.62 -1.15 -0.25
CA GLY A 44 20.89 -1.84 -0.01
C GLY A 44 21.63 -1.37 1.24
N VAL A 45 22.32 -2.29 1.91
CA VAL A 45 23.21 -1.99 3.04
C VAL A 45 24.58 -1.59 2.49
N GLY A 46 24.98 -0.34 2.71
CA GLY A 46 26.27 0.18 2.25
C GLY A 46 26.13 1.38 1.31
N TYR A 47 26.82 2.45 1.68
CA TYR A 47 26.86 3.80 1.10
C TYR A 47 25.78 4.77 1.58
N ARG A 48 26.27 5.91 2.11
CA ARG A 48 25.48 7.00 2.69
C ARG A 48 24.32 7.38 1.76
N HIS A 49 23.13 7.61 2.32
CA HIS A 49 21.87 7.97 1.64
C HIS A 49 21.02 6.83 1.04
N LYS A 50 20.99 5.63 1.66
CA LYS A 50 20.02 4.57 1.31
C LYS A 50 18.91 4.45 2.35
N THR A 51 17.69 4.19 1.90
CA THR A 51 16.52 3.98 2.76
C THR A 51 16.45 2.53 3.19
N VAL A 52 16.18 2.33 4.48
CA VAL A 52 16.23 1.03 5.17
C VAL A 52 15.03 0.14 4.79
N VAL A 53 14.02 0.68 4.10
CA VAL A 53 12.76 -0.01 3.82
C VAL A 53 12.55 -0.12 2.32
N PRO A 54 12.39 -1.34 1.77
CA PRO A 54 12.14 -1.52 0.35
C PRO A 54 10.67 -1.23 0.00
N ILE A 55 10.41 -0.67 -1.18
CA ILE A 55 9.05 -0.38 -1.68
C ILE A 55 8.13 -1.60 -1.69
N TRP A 56 8.66 -2.79 -2.03
CA TRP A 56 7.89 -4.02 -2.10
C TRP A 56 7.42 -4.48 -0.71
N LEU A 57 8.22 -4.25 0.34
CA LEU A 57 7.81 -4.54 1.72
C LEU A 57 6.67 -3.62 2.16
N VAL A 58 6.76 -2.32 1.84
CA VAL A 58 5.69 -1.35 2.11
C VAL A 58 4.40 -1.74 1.38
N ALA A 59 4.51 -2.17 0.12
CA ALA A 59 3.37 -2.65 -0.66
C ALA A 59 2.68 -3.87 0.00
N ILE A 60 3.45 -4.85 0.50
CA ILE A 60 2.91 -6.02 1.21
C ILE A 60 2.14 -5.59 2.45
N PHE A 61 2.71 -4.70 3.28
CA PHE A 61 2.03 -4.21 4.48
C PHE A 61 0.72 -3.49 4.13
N ILE A 62 0.72 -2.59 3.15
CA ILE A 62 -0.48 -1.87 2.74
C ILE A 62 -1.55 -2.85 2.22
N ALA A 63 -1.17 -3.85 1.41
CA ALA A 63 -2.11 -4.84 0.91
C ALA A 63 -2.77 -5.64 2.04
N ILE A 64 -2.00 -6.03 3.07
CA ILE A 64 -2.52 -6.69 4.27
C ILE A 64 -3.49 -5.78 5.01
N PHE A 65 -3.11 -4.52 5.26
CA PHE A 65 -3.99 -3.54 5.92
C PHE A 65 -5.27 -3.30 5.12
N CYS A 66 -5.21 -3.22 3.80
CA CYS A 66 -6.38 -3.05 2.96
C CYS A 66 -7.34 -4.23 3.08
N TYR A 67 -6.82 -5.46 3.03
CA TYR A 67 -7.64 -6.66 3.21
C TYR A 67 -8.26 -6.75 4.60
N LEU A 68 -7.48 -6.46 5.65
CA LEU A 68 -7.97 -6.42 7.04
C LEU A 68 -9.04 -5.34 7.23
N GLY A 69 -8.89 -4.17 6.61
CA GLY A 69 -9.88 -3.11 6.64
C GLY A 69 -11.21 -3.52 6.01
N VAL A 70 -11.17 -4.18 4.84
CA VAL A 70 -12.38 -4.74 4.21
C VAL A 70 -13.03 -5.80 5.10
N LEU A 71 -12.23 -6.67 5.72
CA LEU A 71 -12.73 -7.70 6.64
C LEU A 71 -13.37 -7.08 7.88
N TYR A 72 -12.74 -6.05 8.46
CA TYR A 72 -13.26 -5.31 9.61
C TYR A 72 -14.59 -4.62 9.28
N TYR A 73 -14.68 -3.97 8.12
CA TYR A 73 -15.92 -3.37 7.63
C TYR A 73 -17.06 -4.40 7.48
N LEU A 74 -16.73 -5.61 6.99
CA LEU A 74 -17.70 -6.71 6.87
C LEU A 74 -18.12 -7.31 8.22
N ARG A 75 -17.26 -7.22 9.24
CA ARG A 75 -17.49 -7.81 10.57
C ARG A 75 -18.22 -6.86 11.53
N ASN A 76 -17.84 -5.57 11.56
CA ASN A 76 -18.43 -4.56 12.43
C ASN A 76 -19.61 -3.81 11.78
N GLY A 77 -19.84 -4.05 10.49
CA GLY A 77 -20.93 -3.48 9.72
C GLY A 77 -22.22 -4.22 9.96
#